data_AF-A0A925D6J3-F1
#
_entry.id   AF-A0A925D6J3-F1
#
_cell.length_a   1.000
_cell.length_b   1.000
_cell.length_c   1.000
_cell.angle_alpha   90.00
_cell.angle_beta   90.00
_cell.angle_gamma   90.00
#
_symmetry.space_group_name_H-M   'P 1'
#
loop_
_entity.id
_entity.type
_entity.pdbx_description
1 polymer ?
#
loop_
_entity_poly.entity_id
_entity_poly.type
_entity_poly.pdbx_seq_one_letter_code
_entity_poly.pdbx_strand_id
1 'polypeptide(L)'
;MNPSRQKTARSTRIPTRRRRLRRTFLLAVGVLVGSVLAAVYAPGLWKQRANEQPPKVPPQNQEQEAERAKKAPDIKPAAASPYKNTRPGVQYVGSKACIACHEQEHESFAHTGMAQSMASVDLSREPADGAFDHPLSKSRYEVRRKDGQMWHRELMLTGGEVEVLLQEYPVKYVTGSGRHSLTYLVEDDGFLMESPITWYTSRKAWGMSPGYDRPNHSGFEREVGETCLVCHAGQVKAEGKSLHRMTIAEA
;
A
#
# COMPACT_ATOMS: atom_id res chain seq x y z
N MET A 1 19.24 -27.56 -83.55
CA MET A 1 20.09 -26.37 -83.75
C MET A 1 20.35 -25.72 -82.39
N ASN A 2 21.62 -25.64 -82.01
CA ASN A 2 22.21 -24.87 -80.91
C ASN A 2 23.32 -24.05 -81.63
N PRO A 3 23.52 -22.74 -81.41
CA PRO A 3 24.11 -22.14 -80.20
C PRO A 3 23.30 -20.88 -79.76
N SER A 4 23.51 -20.16 -78.65
CA SER A 4 24.73 -19.74 -78.02
C SER A 4 24.46 -19.30 -76.57
N ARG A 5 25.48 -19.58 -75.76
CA ARG A 5 25.60 -19.43 -74.32
C ARG A 5 26.23 -18.07 -74.06
N GLN A 6 25.57 -17.15 -73.36
CA GLN A 6 26.25 -16.00 -72.74
C GLN A 6 26.23 -16.14 -71.22
N LYS A 7 27.42 -16.44 -70.69
CA LYS A 7 27.79 -16.30 -69.28
C LYS A 7 28.07 -14.82 -69.03
N THR A 8 27.43 -14.21 -68.04
CA THR A 8 27.93 -12.97 -67.43
C THR A 8 27.83 -13.02 -65.91
N ALA A 9 29.02 -13.05 -65.32
CA ALA A 9 29.47 -12.64 -63.99
C ALA A 9 28.46 -12.55 -62.83
N ARG A 10 28.66 -13.47 -61.86
CA ARG A 10 28.38 -13.23 -60.43
C ARG A 10 29.08 -11.96 -59.98
N SER A 11 28.32 -10.91 -59.64
CA SER A 11 28.85 -9.74 -58.95
C SER A 11 29.10 -10.08 -57.47
N THR A 12 30.32 -10.50 -57.14
CA THR A 12 30.82 -10.49 -55.76
C THR A 12 31.09 -9.04 -55.36
N ARG A 13 30.15 -8.39 -54.65
CA ARG A 13 30.47 -7.16 -53.92
C ARG A 13 31.20 -7.51 -52.63
N ILE A 14 32.41 -6.98 -52.56
CA ILE A 14 33.41 -7.04 -51.49
C ILE A 14 32.78 -6.60 -50.14
N PRO A 15 32.98 -7.33 -49.02
CA PRO A 15 32.54 -6.86 -47.72
C PRO A 15 33.36 -5.62 -47.32
N THR A 16 32.67 -4.54 -46.98
CA THR A 16 33.23 -3.24 -46.58
C THR A 16 33.89 -3.31 -45.18
N ARG A 17 35.03 -4.02 -45.09
CA ARG A 17 35.81 -4.21 -43.85
C ARG A 17 36.37 -2.90 -43.27
N ARG A 18 36.44 -1.82 -44.06
CA ARG A 18 36.99 -0.51 -43.67
C ARG A 18 36.08 0.31 -42.74
N ARG A 19 34.76 0.05 -42.70
CA ARG A 19 33.80 0.83 -41.87
C ARG A 19 33.67 0.29 -40.44
N ARG A 20 33.92 -1.00 -40.21
CA ARG A 20 33.89 -1.63 -38.87
C ARG A 20 35.07 -1.22 -37.99
N LEU A 21 36.30 -1.15 -38.53
CA LEU A 21 37.48 -0.75 -37.75
C LEU A 21 37.41 0.69 -37.21
N ARG A 22 36.85 1.63 -37.98
CA ARG A 22 36.66 3.03 -37.51
C ARG A 22 35.66 3.12 -36.34
N ARG A 23 34.60 2.30 -36.35
CA ARG A 23 33.63 2.26 -35.25
C ARG A 23 34.20 1.60 -33.99
N THR A 24 34.96 0.51 -34.12
CA THR A 24 35.60 -0.12 -32.95
C THR A 24 36.69 0.75 -32.34
N PHE A 25 37.45 1.49 -33.16
CA PHE A 25 38.47 2.43 -32.67
C PHE A 25 37.83 3.65 -31.97
N LEU A 26 36.77 4.23 -32.53
CA LEU A 26 36.04 5.33 -31.89
C LEU A 26 35.32 4.90 -30.61
N LEU A 27 34.77 3.67 -30.56
CA LEU A 27 34.19 3.11 -29.34
C LEU A 27 35.27 2.84 -28.27
N ALA A 28 36.44 2.29 -28.65
CA ALA A 28 37.53 2.06 -27.71
C ALA A 28 38.12 3.37 -27.15
N VAL A 29 38.28 4.40 -27.98
CA VAL A 29 38.71 5.74 -27.55
C VAL A 29 37.63 6.40 -26.67
N GLY A 30 36.35 6.27 -27.01
CA GLY A 30 35.24 6.78 -26.20
C GLY A 30 35.15 6.13 -24.83
N VAL A 31 35.37 4.80 -24.74
CA VAL A 31 35.42 4.08 -23.46
C VAL A 31 36.63 4.49 -22.63
N LEU A 32 37.82 4.64 -23.24
CA LEU A 32 39.02 5.11 -22.55
C LEU A 32 38.87 6.55 -22.03
N VAL A 33 38.35 7.47 -22.83
CA VAL A 33 38.11 8.85 -22.41
C VAL A 33 37.04 8.91 -21.32
N GLY A 34 35.93 8.18 -21.47
CA GLY A 34 34.87 8.12 -20.45
C GLY A 34 35.33 7.53 -19.12
N SER A 35 36.20 6.50 -19.14
CA SER A 35 36.74 5.89 -17.92
C SER A 35 37.82 6.73 -17.26
N VAL A 36 38.64 7.47 -18.02
CA VAL A 36 39.56 8.47 -17.46
C VAL A 36 38.79 9.64 -16.85
N LEU A 37 37.75 10.15 -17.52
CA LEU A 37 36.88 11.18 -16.95
C LEU A 37 36.17 10.69 -15.68
N ALA A 38 35.66 9.46 -15.66
CA ALA A 38 35.09 8.88 -14.45
C ALA A 38 36.15 8.77 -13.33
N ALA A 39 37.37 8.32 -13.61
CA ALA A 39 38.43 8.21 -12.61
C ALA A 39 38.92 9.57 -12.07
N VAL A 40 38.89 10.62 -12.90
CA VAL A 40 39.31 11.98 -12.51
C VAL A 40 38.20 12.71 -11.75
N TYR A 41 36.94 12.57 -12.17
CA TYR A 41 35.82 13.35 -11.61
C TYR A 41 34.99 12.61 -10.55
N ALA A 42 34.94 11.27 -10.55
CA ALA A 42 34.19 10.51 -9.54
C ALA A 42 34.73 10.68 -8.11
N PRO A 43 36.05 10.75 -7.86
CA PRO A 43 36.55 11.01 -6.51
C PRO A 43 36.11 12.38 -5.97
N GLY A 44 36.04 13.39 -6.85
CA GLY A 44 35.54 14.73 -6.51
C GLY A 44 34.06 14.73 -6.13
N LEU A 45 33.23 14.01 -6.90
CA LEU A 45 31.79 13.87 -6.64
C LEU A 45 31.48 13.08 -5.37
N TRP A 46 32.29 12.05 -5.06
CA TRP A 46 32.16 11.27 -3.82
C TRP A 46 32.57 12.09 -2.61
N LYS A 47 33.64 12.88 -2.73
CA LYS A 47 34.08 13.80 -1.67
C LYS A 47 33.07 14.92 -1.44
N GLN A 48 32.34 15.35 -2.47
CA GLN A 48 31.28 16.36 -2.36
C GLN A 48 30.05 15.82 -1.64
N ARG A 49 29.56 14.61 -1.99
CA ARG A 49 28.46 13.94 -1.26
C ARG A 49 28.82 13.58 0.18
N ALA A 50 30.06 13.17 0.45
CA ALA A 50 30.50 12.87 1.81
C ALA A 50 30.63 14.12 2.69
N ASN A 51 30.75 15.31 2.06
CA ASN A 51 30.90 16.60 2.75
C ASN A 51 29.59 17.42 2.75
N GLU A 52 28.55 16.94 2.05
CA GLU A 52 27.18 17.42 2.20
C GLU A 52 26.64 16.92 3.55
N GLN A 53 26.70 17.81 4.54
CA GLN A 53 25.94 17.60 5.76
C GLN A 53 24.47 17.40 5.38
N PRO A 54 23.79 16.35 5.88
CA PRO A 54 22.35 16.23 5.70
C PRO A 54 21.71 17.55 6.13
N PRO A 55 20.63 18.01 5.46
CA PRO A 55 19.97 19.25 5.84
C PRO A 55 19.75 19.20 7.33
N LYS A 56 20.32 20.16 8.07
CA LYS A 56 20.14 20.25 9.51
C LYS A 56 18.63 20.33 9.72
N VAL A 57 18.03 19.24 10.16
CA VAL A 57 16.74 19.29 10.84
C VAL A 57 16.93 20.38 11.89
N PRO A 58 16.18 21.49 11.84
CA PRO A 58 16.30 22.52 12.85
C PRO A 58 16.23 21.78 14.20
N PRO A 59 17.19 21.97 15.12
CA PRO A 59 17.07 21.34 16.42
C PRO A 59 15.66 21.68 16.91
N GLN A 60 14.84 20.66 17.14
CA GLN A 60 13.54 20.87 17.78
C GLN A 60 13.86 21.70 19.01
N ASN A 61 13.43 22.96 18.97
CA ASN A 61 14.00 23.94 19.86
C ASN A 61 13.62 23.45 21.25
N GLN A 62 14.60 23.07 22.08
CA GLN A 62 14.30 22.46 23.38
C GLN A 62 13.42 23.40 24.22
N GLU A 63 13.49 24.71 23.94
CA GLU A 63 12.55 25.72 24.42
C GLU A 63 11.12 25.55 23.91
N GLN A 64 10.89 25.25 22.63
CA GLN A 64 9.56 24.96 22.08
C GLN A 64 9.00 23.64 22.59
N GLU A 65 9.84 22.62 22.79
CA GLU A 65 9.43 21.37 23.43
C GLU A 65 9.12 21.57 24.92
N ALA A 66 9.93 22.34 25.63
CA ALA A 66 9.68 22.72 27.01
C ALA A 66 8.45 23.63 27.16
N GLU A 67 8.20 24.52 26.20
CA GLU A 67 7.01 25.37 26.17
C GLU A 67 5.75 24.56 25.84
N ARG A 68 5.83 23.62 24.90
CA ARG A 68 4.75 22.63 24.66
C ARG A 68 4.51 21.75 25.89
N ALA A 69 5.55 21.35 26.61
CA ALA A 69 5.42 20.59 27.86
C ALA A 69 4.77 21.43 28.97
N LYS A 70 5.07 22.72 29.05
CA LYS A 70 4.41 23.67 29.98
C LYS A 70 2.95 23.95 29.61
N LYS A 71 2.60 23.84 28.32
CA LYS A 71 1.26 24.05 27.78
C LYS A 71 0.46 22.77 27.58
N ALA A 72 1.06 21.62 27.89
CA ALA A 72 0.36 20.35 27.91
C ALA A 72 -0.78 20.47 28.92
N PRO A 73 -2.02 20.07 28.54
CA PRO A 73 -3.11 20.07 29.50
C PRO A 73 -2.67 19.25 30.71
N ASP A 74 -2.92 19.77 31.91
CA ASP A 74 -2.72 19.04 33.16
C ASP A 74 -3.69 17.85 33.15
N ILE A 75 -3.22 16.72 32.59
CA ILE A 75 -3.90 15.44 32.67
C ILE A 75 -3.72 15.03 34.13
N LYS A 76 -4.66 15.50 34.97
CA LYS A 76 -4.76 15.06 36.36
C LYS A 76 -4.59 13.53 36.35
N PRO A 77 -3.70 12.96 37.17
CA PRO A 77 -3.61 11.52 37.34
C PRO A 77 -5.03 11.02 37.53
N ALA A 78 -5.47 10.06 36.70
CA ALA A 78 -6.83 9.56 36.69
C ALA A 78 -7.29 9.44 38.14
N ALA A 79 -8.12 10.39 38.60
CA ALA A 79 -8.45 10.53 40.00
C ALA A 79 -8.94 9.17 40.48
N ALA A 80 -8.53 8.74 41.68
CA ALA A 80 -8.77 7.39 42.23
C ALA A 80 -10.19 6.92 41.96
N SER A 81 -10.37 6.31 40.79
CA SER A 81 -11.69 5.98 40.31
C SER A 81 -12.14 4.80 41.15
N PRO A 82 -13.38 4.81 41.66
CA PRO A 82 -13.89 3.65 42.39
C PRO A 82 -13.92 2.40 41.49
N TYR A 83 -13.95 2.60 40.17
CA TYR A 83 -13.94 1.54 39.17
C TYR A 83 -12.55 0.91 39.05
N LYS A 84 -12.46 -0.40 39.35
CA LYS A 84 -11.17 -1.13 39.32
C LYS A 84 -10.54 -1.18 37.93
N ASN A 85 -11.35 -1.13 36.87
CA ASN A 85 -10.91 -1.24 35.48
C ASN A 85 -10.21 0.02 34.92
N THR A 86 -10.22 1.13 35.65
CA THR A 86 -9.55 2.38 35.24
C THR A 86 -8.24 2.63 35.99
N ARG A 87 -7.82 1.67 36.84
CA ARG A 87 -6.58 1.76 37.61
C ARG A 87 -5.35 1.61 36.70
N PRO A 88 -4.22 2.28 37.03
CA PRO A 88 -2.97 2.07 36.32
C PRO A 88 -2.58 0.58 36.31
N GLY A 89 -2.10 0.11 35.16
CA GLY A 89 -1.62 -1.27 34.99
C GLY A 89 -2.71 -2.29 34.61
N VAL A 90 -4.00 -1.94 34.66
CA VAL A 90 -5.06 -2.82 34.13
C VAL A 90 -4.93 -2.94 32.62
N GLN A 91 -4.88 -4.18 32.13
CA GLN A 91 -4.72 -4.49 30.71
C GLN A 91 -6.06 -4.88 30.08
N TYR A 92 -6.17 -4.70 28.76
CA TYR A 92 -7.24 -5.28 27.97
C TYR A 92 -7.11 -6.80 27.96
N VAL A 93 -8.20 -7.51 28.30
CA VAL A 93 -8.21 -8.98 28.45
C VAL A 93 -8.78 -9.73 27.25
N GLY A 94 -9.41 -9.00 26.32
CA GLY A 94 -10.11 -9.56 25.16
C GLY A 94 -11.44 -10.24 25.50
N SER A 95 -12.32 -10.37 24.50
CA SER A 95 -13.66 -10.96 24.69
C SER A 95 -13.62 -12.43 25.17
N LYS A 96 -12.59 -13.18 24.77
CA LYS A 96 -12.43 -14.60 25.14
C LYS A 96 -12.37 -14.85 26.64
N ALA A 97 -11.84 -13.91 27.42
CA ALA A 97 -11.78 -14.02 28.88
C ALA A 97 -13.17 -14.02 29.53
N CYS A 98 -14.18 -13.50 28.83
CA CYS A 98 -15.55 -13.38 29.33
C CYS A 98 -16.35 -14.68 29.14
N ILE A 99 -16.01 -15.51 28.15
CA ILE A 99 -16.84 -16.62 27.66
C ILE A 99 -17.12 -17.66 28.75
N ALA A 100 -16.12 -18.01 29.57
CA ALA A 100 -16.27 -19.06 30.58
C ALA A 100 -17.37 -18.78 31.62
N CYS A 101 -17.71 -17.50 31.83
CA CYS A 101 -18.78 -17.08 32.75
C CYS A 101 -20.01 -16.51 32.02
N HIS A 102 -19.83 -16.02 30.79
CA HIS A 102 -20.83 -15.27 30.01
C HIS A 102 -20.98 -15.83 28.59
N GLU A 103 -21.16 -17.15 28.50
CA GLU A 103 -21.24 -17.86 27.21
C GLU A 103 -22.44 -17.37 26.38
N GLN A 104 -23.62 -17.26 26.99
CA GLN A 104 -24.85 -16.86 26.29
C GLN A 104 -24.79 -15.40 25.80
N GLU A 105 -24.23 -14.50 26.61
CA GLU A 105 -24.02 -13.11 26.22
C GLU A 105 -23.00 -13.01 25.08
N HIS A 106 -21.92 -13.78 25.13
CA HIS A 106 -20.95 -13.83 24.05
C HIS A 106 -21.56 -14.34 22.74
N GLU A 107 -22.28 -15.47 22.78
CA GLU A 107 -22.95 -16.05 21.62
C GLU A 107 -23.96 -15.07 21.00
N SER A 108 -24.83 -14.48 21.82
CA SER A 108 -25.82 -13.50 21.34
C SER A 108 -25.16 -12.23 20.80
N PHE A 109 -24.10 -11.73 21.45
CA PHE A 109 -23.36 -10.55 21.00
C PHE A 109 -22.68 -10.78 19.65
N ALA A 110 -22.09 -11.96 19.42
CA ALA A 110 -21.37 -12.32 18.18
C ALA A 110 -22.25 -12.20 16.91
N HIS A 111 -23.58 -12.25 17.06
CA HIS A 111 -24.54 -12.08 15.97
C HIS A 111 -24.97 -10.62 15.74
N THR A 112 -24.49 -9.67 16.55
CA THR A 112 -24.83 -8.25 16.40
C THR A 112 -23.97 -7.57 15.34
N GLY A 113 -24.48 -6.46 14.79
CA GLY A 113 -23.70 -5.64 13.86
C GLY A 113 -22.48 -4.97 14.50
N MET A 114 -22.46 -4.81 15.83
CA MET A 114 -21.30 -4.28 16.56
C MET A 114 -20.17 -5.31 16.62
N ALA A 115 -20.48 -6.56 16.98
CA ALA A 115 -19.50 -7.64 17.01
C ALA A 115 -18.94 -8.00 15.62
N GLN A 116 -19.66 -7.62 14.56
CA GLN A 116 -19.27 -7.84 13.17
C GLN A 116 -18.81 -6.53 12.50
N SER A 117 -18.54 -5.48 13.28
CA SER A 117 -18.18 -4.17 12.73
C SER A 117 -16.78 -4.15 12.11
N MET A 118 -15.95 -5.13 12.47
CA MET A 118 -14.66 -5.44 11.86
C MET A 118 -14.40 -6.95 12.00
N ALA A 119 -13.49 -7.48 11.18
CA ALA A 119 -12.91 -8.80 11.33
C ALA A 119 -11.62 -8.91 10.51
N SER A 120 -10.78 -9.89 10.82
CA SER A 120 -9.81 -10.39 9.83
C SER A 120 -10.55 -11.06 8.68
N VAL A 121 -10.04 -10.93 7.46
CA VAL A 121 -10.67 -11.57 6.28
C VAL A 121 -10.71 -13.09 6.45
N ASP A 122 -11.90 -13.65 6.32
CA ASP A 122 -12.14 -15.09 6.23
C ASP A 122 -12.74 -15.39 4.86
N LEU A 123 -11.94 -15.99 3.98
CA LEU A 123 -12.32 -16.23 2.58
C LEU A 123 -13.62 -17.03 2.41
N SER A 124 -14.00 -17.84 3.41
CA SER A 124 -15.23 -18.62 3.39
C SER A 124 -16.50 -17.77 3.57
N ARG A 125 -16.33 -16.55 4.11
CA ARG A 125 -17.40 -15.59 4.38
C ARG A 125 -17.47 -14.46 3.36
N GLU A 126 -16.42 -14.28 2.56
CA GLU A 126 -16.34 -13.19 1.60
C GLU A 126 -17.14 -13.45 0.31
N PRO A 127 -17.68 -12.39 -0.34
CA PRO A 127 -18.34 -12.51 -1.63
C PRO A 127 -17.44 -13.12 -2.72
N ALA A 128 -18.04 -13.55 -3.82
CA ALA A 128 -17.30 -14.06 -4.96
C ALA A 128 -16.42 -12.97 -5.60
N ASP A 129 -15.32 -13.41 -6.21
CA ASP A 129 -14.42 -12.56 -7.01
C ASP A 129 -15.21 -11.79 -8.09
N GLY A 130 -14.70 -10.63 -8.46
CA GLY A 130 -15.37 -9.77 -9.43
C GLY A 130 -14.54 -8.58 -9.84
N ALA A 131 -15.04 -7.85 -10.83
CA ALA A 131 -14.40 -6.65 -11.35
C ALA A 131 -15.46 -5.61 -11.74
N PHE A 132 -15.06 -4.36 -11.71
CA PHE A 132 -15.88 -3.26 -12.23
C PHE A 132 -15.00 -2.12 -12.72
N ASP A 133 -15.49 -1.40 -13.72
CA ASP A 133 -14.82 -0.21 -14.25
C ASP A 133 -15.36 1.04 -13.58
N HIS A 134 -14.47 1.98 -13.30
CA HIS A 134 -14.81 3.30 -12.78
C HIS A 134 -14.45 4.35 -13.84
N PRO A 135 -15.41 4.79 -14.67
CA PRO A 135 -15.14 5.67 -15.81
C PRO A 135 -14.50 7.01 -15.43
N LEU A 136 -14.79 7.52 -14.22
CA LEU A 136 -14.25 8.80 -13.75
C LEU A 136 -12.73 8.73 -13.55
N SER A 137 -12.23 7.68 -12.89
CA SER A 137 -10.78 7.50 -12.68
C SER A 137 -10.08 6.83 -13.87
N LYS A 138 -10.86 6.28 -14.83
CA LYS A 138 -10.34 5.45 -15.93
C LYS A 138 -9.58 4.22 -15.43
N SER A 139 -10.01 3.68 -14.30
CA SER A 139 -9.44 2.47 -13.72
C SER A 139 -10.46 1.33 -13.74
N ARG A 140 -9.95 0.11 -13.83
CA ARG A 140 -10.65 -1.13 -13.50
C ARG A 140 -10.22 -1.56 -12.10
N TYR A 141 -11.20 -1.96 -11.30
CA TYR A 141 -10.98 -2.52 -9.99
C TYR A 141 -11.33 -3.99 -10.01
N GLU A 142 -10.49 -4.81 -9.39
CA GLU A 142 -10.69 -6.25 -9.34
C GLU A 142 -10.47 -6.80 -7.93
N VAL A 143 -11.30 -7.79 -7.60
CA VAL A 143 -11.15 -8.67 -6.44
C VAL A 143 -10.79 -10.06 -6.96
N ARG A 144 -9.67 -10.61 -6.50
CA ARG A 144 -9.22 -11.94 -6.89
C ARG A 144 -8.74 -12.75 -5.69
N ARG A 145 -9.09 -14.02 -5.63
CA ARG A 145 -8.47 -14.98 -4.70
C ARG A 145 -7.23 -15.57 -5.34
N LYS A 146 -6.09 -15.45 -4.65
CA LYS A 146 -4.80 -15.97 -5.08
C LYS A 146 -3.99 -16.38 -3.85
N ASP A 147 -3.36 -17.56 -3.92
CA ASP A 147 -2.49 -18.10 -2.86
C ASP A 147 -3.14 -18.14 -1.46
N GLY A 148 -4.44 -18.46 -1.42
CA GLY A 148 -5.20 -18.52 -0.16
C GLY A 148 -5.49 -17.16 0.47
N GLN A 149 -5.36 -16.06 -0.29
CA GLN A 149 -5.66 -14.70 0.14
C GLN A 149 -6.60 -14.01 -0.86
N MET A 150 -7.33 -12.99 -0.40
CA MET A 150 -8.09 -12.10 -1.25
C MET A 150 -7.23 -10.88 -1.57
N TRP A 151 -7.17 -10.52 -2.84
CA TRP A 151 -6.39 -9.41 -3.37
C TRP A 151 -7.30 -8.40 -4.03
N HIS A 152 -7.07 -7.12 -3.72
CA HIS A 152 -7.73 -6.01 -4.38
C HIS A 152 -6.71 -5.31 -5.30
N ARG A 153 -7.15 -4.97 -6.51
CA ARG A 153 -6.27 -4.48 -7.58
C ARG A 153 -6.87 -3.27 -8.27
N GLU A 154 -6.02 -2.35 -8.66
CA GLU A 154 -6.36 -1.24 -9.54
C GLU A 154 -5.54 -1.34 -10.82
N LEU A 155 -6.23 -1.32 -11.97
CA LEU A 155 -5.63 -1.33 -13.29
C LEU A 155 -6.04 -0.08 -14.06
N MET A 156 -5.09 0.59 -14.71
CA MET A 156 -5.37 1.72 -15.60
C MET A 156 -5.90 1.21 -16.94
N LEU A 157 -7.03 1.76 -17.37
CA LEU A 157 -7.60 1.52 -18.69
C LEU A 157 -6.91 2.45 -19.71
N THR A 158 -6.08 1.89 -20.59
CA THR A 158 -5.31 2.67 -21.57
C THR A 158 -6.08 2.98 -22.86
N GLY A 159 -7.31 2.49 -23.00
CA GLY A 159 -8.13 2.64 -24.21
C GLY A 159 -7.76 1.68 -25.37
N GLY A 160 -6.76 0.81 -25.17
CA GLY A 160 -6.46 -0.34 -26.02
C GLY A 160 -6.63 -1.67 -25.27
N GLU A 161 -6.10 -2.77 -25.81
CA GLU A 161 -6.13 -4.10 -25.16
C GLU A 161 -5.19 -4.22 -23.94
N VAL A 162 -4.37 -3.20 -23.68
CA VAL A 162 -3.37 -3.22 -22.60
C VAL A 162 -3.94 -2.59 -21.35
N GLU A 163 -4.14 -3.39 -20.31
CA GLU A 163 -4.37 -2.91 -18.95
C GLU A 163 -3.02 -2.82 -18.22
N VAL A 164 -2.79 -1.71 -17.51
CA VAL A 164 -1.57 -1.53 -16.71
C VAL A 164 -1.94 -1.68 -15.25
N LEU A 165 -1.36 -2.68 -14.57
CA LEU A 165 -1.51 -2.82 -13.13
C LEU A 165 -0.86 -1.61 -12.44
N LEU A 166 -1.66 -0.83 -11.71
CA LEU A 166 -1.17 0.30 -10.92
C LEU A 166 -0.79 -0.15 -9.52
N GLN A 167 -1.71 -0.85 -8.85
CA GLN A 167 -1.59 -1.23 -7.45
C GLN A 167 -2.29 -2.57 -7.22
N GLU A 168 -1.73 -3.40 -6.35
CA GLU A 168 -2.33 -4.67 -5.92
C GLU A 168 -1.88 -4.96 -4.49
N TYR A 169 -2.86 -5.24 -3.63
CA TYR A 169 -2.60 -5.49 -2.22
C TYR A 169 -3.42 -6.68 -1.71
N PRO A 170 -2.84 -7.53 -0.83
CA PRO A 170 -3.61 -8.51 -0.10
C PRO A 170 -4.49 -7.79 0.92
N VAL A 171 -5.75 -8.21 1.01
CA VAL A 171 -6.68 -7.66 1.99
C VAL A 171 -6.48 -8.32 3.34
N LYS A 172 -6.34 -7.49 4.37
CA LYS A 172 -6.07 -7.96 5.74
C LYS A 172 -7.34 -8.00 6.60
N TYR A 173 -8.13 -6.93 6.54
CA TYR A 173 -9.33 -6.78 7.34
C TYR A 173 -10.54 -6.42 6.49
N VAL A 174 -11.71 -6.72 7.03
CA VAL A 174 -13.00 -6.26 6.56
C VAL A 174 -13.65 -5.42 7.65
N THR A 175 -14.33 -4.35 7.25
CA THR A 175 -15.01 -3.39 8.11
C THR A 175 -16.46 -3.24 7.66
N GLY A 176 -17.36 -3.35 8.63
CA GLY A 176 -18.80 -3.36 8.44
C GLY A 176 -19.41 -4.75 8.63
N SER A 177 -20.63 -4.78 9.18
CA SER A 177 -21.36 -6.03 9.48
C SER A 177 -21.92 -6.77 8.27
N GLY A 178 -21.65 -6.30 7.05
CA GLY A 178 -22.24 -6.87 5.83
C GLY A 178 -23.74 -6.64 5.68
N ARG A 179 -24.42 -5.95 6.61
CA ARG A 179 -25.84 -5.59 6.46
C ARG A 179 -26.09 -4.61 5.30
N HIS A 180 -25.18 -3.65 5.14
CA HIS A 180 -25.23 -2.68 4.05
C HIS A 180 -24.07 -2.88 3.08
N SER A 181 -22.86 -2.99 3.65
CA SER A 181 -21.62 -3.11 2.89
C SER A 181 -20.53 -3.81 3.70
N LEU A 182 -19.52 -4.28 2.97
CA LEU A 182 -18.22 -4.72 3.48
C LEU A 182 -17.17 -3.84 2.81
N THR A 183 -16.48 -3.02 3.59
CA THR A 183 -15.32 -2.21 3.15
C THR A 183 -14.06 -2.90 3.64
N TYR A 184 -12.96 -2.79 2.89
CA TYR A 184 -11.78 -3.61 3.15
C TYR A 184 -10.57 -2.77 3.46
N LEU A 185 -9.71 -3.28 4.32
CA LEU A 185 -8.44 -2.65 4.69
C LEU A 185 -7.27 -3.51 4.22
N VAL A 186 -6.30 -2.85 3.61
CA VAL A 186 -5.01 -3.44 3.26
C VAL A 186 -3.94 -2.90 4.21
N GLU A 187 -2.82 -3.59 4.31
CA GLU A 187 -1.67 -3.14 5.10
C GLU A 187 -0.43 -2.99 4.22
N ASP A 188 0.27 -1.87 4.39
CA ASP A 188 1.59 -1.64 3.81
C ASP A 188 2.51 -1.00 4.86
N ASP A 189 3.68 -1.59 5.10
CA ASP A 189 4.64 -1.18 6.14
C ASP A 189 4.04 -0.91 7.55
N GLY A 190 2.94 -1.59 7.87
CA GLY A 190 2.21 -1.46 9.14
C GLY A 190 1.23 -0.28 9.20
N PHE A 191 1.06 0.45 8.09
CA PHE A 191 -0.03 1.39 7.92
C PHE A 191 -1.25 0.65 7.34
N LEU A 192 -2.45 0.98 7.81
CA LEU A 192 -3.70 0.43 7.29
C LEU A 192 -4.37 1.41 6.33
N MET A 193 -4.69 0.96 5.11
CA MET A 193 -5.27 1.78 4.05
C MET A 193 -6.66 1.25 3.72
N GLU A 194 -7.62 2.15 3.53
CA GLU A 194 -8.95 1.79 3.02
C GLU A 194 -8.82 1.42 1.54
N SER A 195 -9.20 0.19 1.18
CA SER A 195 -9.30 -0.21 -0.22
C SER A 195 -10.36 0.63 -0.95
N PRO A 196 -10.14 1.00 -2.22
CA PRO A 196 -11.17 1.65 -3.05
C PRO A 196 -12.37 0.77 -3.41
N ILE A 197 -12.35 -0.51 -3.02
CA ILE A 197 -13.34 -1.52 -3.39
C ILE A 197 -14.18 -1.90 -2.18
N THR A 198 -15.51 -1.75 -2.31
CA THR A 198 -16.50 -2.14 -1.31
C THR A 198 -17.52 -3.10 -1.93
N TRP A 199 -17.92 -4.11 -1.17
CA TRP A 199 -19.08 -4.93 -1.51
C TRP A 199 -20.36 -4.29 -0.98
N TYR A 200 -21.37 -4.17 -1.82
CA TYR A 200 -22.70 -3.69 -1.45
C TYR A 200 -23.71 -4.83 -1.41
N THR A 201 -24.16 -5.20 -0.21
CA THR A 201 -24.96 -6.40 0.03
C THR A 201 -26.32 -6.36 -0.66
N SER A 202 -27.00 -5.21 -0.65
CA SER A 202 -28.33 -5.07 -1.27
C SER A 202 -28.29 -5.23 -2.79
N ARG A 203 -27.19 -4.80 -3.43
CA ARG A 203 -26.97 -4.90 -4.88
C ARG A 203 -26.27 -6.20 -5.28
N LYS A 204 -25.70 -6.91 -4.32
CA LYS A 204 -24.82 -8.07 -4.52
C LYS A 204 -23.73 -7.77 -5.55
N ALA A 205 -23.09 -6.62 -5.40
CA ALA A 205 -22.13 -6.12 -6.36
C ALA A 205 -20.98 -5.37 -5.68
N TRP A 206 -19.81 -5.47 -6.32
CA TRP A 206 -18.66 -4.64 -6.03
C TRP A 206 -18.86 -3.22 -6.57
N GLY A 207 -18.31 -2.23 -5.89
CA GLY A 207 -18.30 -0.84 -6.32
C GLY A 207 -17.29 0.00 -5.56
N MET A 208 -17.20 1.28 -5.92
CA MET A 208 -16.31 2.22 -5.26
C MET A 208 -16.66 2.37 -3.79
N SER A 209 -15.65 2.34 -2.92
CA SER A 209 -15.81 2.63 -1.50
C SER A 209 -16.29 4.07 -1.26
N PRO A 210 -16.98 4.35 -0.14
CA PRO A 210 -17.48 5.69 0.16
C PRO A 210 -16.39 6.78 0.12
N GLY A 211 -16.62 7.80 -0.72
CA GLY A 211 -15.69 8.91 -0.92
C GLY A 211 -14.68 8.70 -2.06
N TYR A 212 -14.69 7.54 -2.71
CA TYR A 212 -13.85 7.25 -3.88
C TYR A 212 -14.54 7.50 -5.23
N ASP A 213 -15.84 7.76 -5.29
CA ASP A 213 -16.58 7.98 -6.55
C ASP A 213 -16.30 9.38 -7.14
N ARG A 214 -15.03 9.62 -7.51
CA ARG A 214 -14.48 10.87 -8.08
C ARG A 214 -13.23 10.57 -8.91
N PRO A 215 -12.90 11.37 -9.94
CA PRO A 215 -11.82 11.04 -10.88
C PRO A 215 -10.41 10.95 -10.25
N ASN A 216 -10.12 11.78 -9.24
CA ASN A 216 -8.78 11.90 -8.63
C ASN A 216 -8.82 11.48 -7.15
N HIS A 217 -9.32 10.28 -6.85
CA HIS A 217 -9.27 9.71 -5.51
C HIS A 217 -7.85 9.18 -5.20
N SER A 218 -7.60 8.84 -3.94
CA SER A 218 -6.29 8.44 -3.45
C SER A 218 -5.92 6.97 -3.68
N GLY A 219 -6.78 6.16 -4.32
CA GLY A 219 -6.48 4.73 -4.54
C GLY A 219 -6.20 4.03 -3.20
N PHE A 220 -5.18 3.18 -3.14
CA PHE A 220 -4.75 2.54 -1.89
C PHE A 220 -3.91 3.45 -0.96
N GLU A 221 -4.05 4.78 -1.02
CA GLU A 221 -3.28 5.71 -0.17
C GLU A 221 -4.12 6.36 0.94
N ARG A 222 -5.41 6.03 1.06
CA ARG A 222 -6.27 6.60 2.11
C ARG A 222 -6.04 5.87 3.44
N GLU A 223 -5.27 6.49 4.31
CA GLU A 223 -4.95 5.95 5.63
C GLU A 223 -6.18 5.79 6.55
N VAL A 224 -6.15 4.70 7.32
CA VAL A 224 -7.12 4.33 8.34
C VAL A 224 -6.40 4.32 9.68
N GLY A 225 -6.66 5.35 10.47
CA GLY A 225 -6.07 5.55 11.79
C GLY A 225 -7.12 5.46 12.91
N GLU A 226 -6.82 6.13 14.03
CA GLU A 226 -7.65 6.12 15.23
C GLU A 226 -9.12 6.49 14.97
N THR A 227 -9.35 7.47 14.09
CA THR A 227 -10.70 8.01 13.79
C THR A 227 -11.67 6.97 13.25
N CYS A 228 -11.17 5.92 12.60
CA CYS A 228 -11.97 4.81 12.13
C CYS A 228 -11.95 3.66 13.13
N LEU A 229 -10.76 3.27 13.59
CA LEU A 229 -10.57 2.03 14.34
C LEU A 229 -11.16 2.11 15.76
N VAL A 230 -11.26 3.29 16.37
CA VAL A 230 -11.82 3.45 17.72
C VAL A 230 -13.28 2.99 17.82
N CYS A 231 -14.02 3.07 16.71
CA CYS A 231 -15.43 2.66 16.65
C CYS A 231 -15.63 1.26 16.06
N HIS A 232 -14.65 0.73 15.34
CA HIS A 232 -14.79 -0.49 14.54
C HIS A 232 -14.00 -1.67 15.09
N ALA A 233 -12.89 -1.43 15.78
CA ALA A 233 -12.08 -2.49 16.38
C ALA A 233 -12.38 -2.60 17.89
N GLY A 234 -12.18 -3.80 18.45
CA GLY A 234 -12.36 -4.03 19.88
C GLY A 234 -11.32 -3.33 20.75
N GLN A 235 -10.05 -3.36 20.30
CA GLN A 235 -8.96 -2.58 20.90
C GLN A 235 -7.88 -2.32 19.87
N VAL A 236 -7.44 -1.06 19.79
CA VAL A 236 -6.26 -0.65 19.02
C VAL A 236 -5.17 -0.11 19.91
N LYS A 237 -3.93 -0.22 19.43
CA LYS A 237 -2.76 0.34 20.08
C LYS A 237 -1.92 1.08 19.04
N ALA A 238 -1.66 2.35 19.30
CA ALA A 238 -0.71 3.12 18.52
C ALA A 238 0.71 2.57 18.66
N GLU A 239 1.41 2.46 17.54
CA GLU A 239 2.85 2.20 17.56
C GLU A 239 3.60 3.49 17.89
N GLY A 240 4.18 3.55 19.08
CA GLY A 240 4.89 4.72 19.58
C GLY A 240 3.96 5.92 19.75
N LYS A 241 4.20 6.99 18.98
CA LYS A 241 3.37 8.22 18.94
C LYS A 241 2.64 8.40 17.61
N SER A 242 2.58 7.36 16.77
CA SER A 242 1.93 7.43 15.46
C SER A 242 0.40 7.47 15.60
N LEU A 243 -0.26 8.26 14.76
CA LEU A 243 -1.73 8.27 14.66
C LEU A 243 -2.26 7.34 13.54
N HIS A 244 -1.34 6.86 12.69
CA HIS A 244 -1.65 6.16 11.44
C HIS A 244 -1.07 4.74 11.39
N ARG A 245 -0.19 4.41 12.34
CA ARG A 245 0.38 3.07 12.51
C ARG A 245 -0.21 2.45 13.77
N MET A 246 -1.14 1.53 13.56
CA MET A 246 -2.00 0.97 14.59
C MET A 246 -1.93 -0.56 14.58
N THR A 247 -1.72 -1.16 15.75
CA THR A 247 -1.91 -2.60 15.92
C THR A 247 -3.32 -2.87 16.43
N ILE A 248 -4.03 -3.81 15.80
CA ILE A 248 -5.35 -4.25 16.22
C ILE A 248 -5.18 -5.46 17.14
N ALA A 249 -5.54 -5.30 18.42
CA ALA A 249 -5.46 -6.37 19.40
C ALA A 249 -6.66 -7.33 19.31
N GLU A 250 -7.82 -6.80 18.94
CA GLU A 250 -9.04 -7.57 18.69
C GLU A 250 -9.80 -6.93 17.52
N ALA A 251 -9.98 -7.74 16.46
CA ALA A 251 -10.61 -7.37 15.21
C ALA A 251 -11.94 -8.09 15.05
#